data_AF-A0A4Y2PNQ6-F1
#
_entry.id   AF-A0A4Y2PNQ6-F1
#
_cell.length_a   1.000
_cell.length_b   1.000
_cell.length_c   1.000
_cell.angle_alpha   90.00
_cell.angle_beta   90.00
_cell.angle_gamma   90.00
#
_symmetry.space_group_name_H-M   'P 1'
#
loop_
_entity.id
_entity.type
_entity.pdbx_description
1 polymer ?
#
loop_
_entity_poly.entity_id
_entity_poly.type
_entity_poly.pdbx_seq_one_letter_code
_entity_poly.pdbx_strand_id
1 'polypeptide(L)'
;MAEPHHQRTRLLQDFLIPNLDNGTFKEKLHWVDRRKGVFRILWKHQSSSHFRSEDSEVYKQWAIVKRLWNPYNKKAHTMAKQRLRAALLKLKHVRCIRRDSQYREYQIDISPDETYATHPPTDNFDTPWPYPPNRQSSNETDESNQSVDYLYEDYLESDEFIDKFLRSNLSL
;
A
#
# COMPACT_ATOMS: atom_id res chain seq x y z
N MET A 1 3.91 -31.36 -18.79
CA MET A 1 2.92 -30.30 -18.51
C MET A 1 3.68 -29.12 -17.94
N ALA A 2 3.34 -27.88 -18.29
CA ALA A 2 4.00 -26.70 -17.73
C ALA A 2 3.33 -26.32 -16.40
N GLU A 3 4.11 -26.11 -15.36
CA GLU A 3 3.63 -25.53 -14.11
C GLU A 3 3.06 -24.12 -14.36
N PRO A 4 1.90 -23.75 -13.78
CA PRO A 4 1.34 -22.43 -13.96
C PRO A 4 2.24 -21.39 -13.31
N HIS A 5 2.95 -20.61 -14.15
CA HIS A 5 3.81 -19.52 -13.73
C HIS A 5 3.04 -18.57 -12.79
N HIS A 6 3.40 -18.59 -11.51
CA HIS A 6 2.75 -17.77 -10.49
C HIS A 6 3.14 -16.30 -10.63
N GLN A 7 2.45 -15.59 -11.53
CA GLN A 7 2.57 -14.15 -11.73
C GLN A 7 2.47 -13.44 -10.37
N ARG A 8 3.57 -12.81 -9.92
CA ARG A 8 3.63 -12.16 -8.60
C ARG A 8 2.82 -10.86 -8.62
N THR A 9 1.50 -10.97 -8.38
CA THR A 9 0.57 -9.83 -8.33
C THR A 9 1.09 -8.73 -7.40
N ARG A 10 1.36 -7.56 -7.99
CA ARG A 10 1.88 -6.35 -7.36
C ARG A 10 0.72 -5.51 -6.84
N LEU A 11 0.84 -4.99 -5.62
CA LEU A 11 -0.27 -4.26 -5.00
C LEU A 11 -0.67 -3.00 -5.79
N LEU A 12 0.30 -2.20 -6.23
CA LEU A 12 -0.03 -0.91 -6.83
C LEU A 12 -0.56 -1.07 -8.26
N GLN A 13 0.24 -1.70 -9.12
CA GLN A 13 -0.02 -1.82 -10.55
C GLN A 13 -1.18 -2.77 -10.86
N ASP A 14 -1.27 -3.91 -10.16
CA ASP A 14 -2.19 -5.00 -10.54
C ASP A 14 -3.46 -5.04 -9.66
N PHE A 15 -3.60 -4.15 -8.68
CA PHE A 15 -4.78 -4.07 -7.81
C PHE A 15 -5.24 -2.64 -7.48
N LEU A 16 -4.39 -1.78 -6.91
CA LEU A 16 -4.83 -0.45 -6.47
C LEU A 16 -5.18 0.46 -7.64
N ILE A 17 -4.27 0.69 -8.59
CA ILE A 17 -4.49 1.61 -9.71
C ILE A 17 -5.73 1.20 -10.52
N PRO A 18 -5.91 -0.06 -10.97
CA PRO A 18 -7.11 -0.45 -11.72
C PRO A 18 -8.43 -0.24 -10.95
N ASN A 19 -8.44 -0.44 -9.63
CA ASN A 19 -9.66 -0.26 -8.83
C ASN A 19 -9.92 1.19 -8.41
N LEU A 20 -8.87 2.01 -8.32
CA LEU A 20 -8.97 3.46 -8.15
C LEU A 20 -9.50 4.12 -9.44
N ASP A 21 -9.02 3.66 -10.60
CA ASP A 21 -9.36 4.19 -11.92
C ASP A 21 -10.78 3.83 -12.35
N ASN A 22 -11.18 2.57 -12.12
CA ASN A 22 -12.55 2.11 -12.36
C ASN A 22 -13.53 2.54 -11.24
N GLY A 23 -13.04 3.16 -10.17
CA GLY A 23 -13.86 3.57 -9.02
C GLY A 23 -14.53 2.41 -8.26
N THR A 24 -14.03 1.17 -8.40
CA THR A 24 -14.70 -0.08 -8.00
C THR A 24 -15.26 -0.06 -6.58
N PHE A 25 -14.54 0.56 -5.65
CA PHE A 25 -14.85 0.58 -4.22
C PHE A 25 -15.47 1.90 -3.71
N LYS A 26 -15.63 2.90 -4.59
CA LYS A 26 -16.17 4.24 -4.27
C LYS A 26 -15.44 4.84 -3.05
N GLU A 27 -16.16 5.46 -2.10
CA GLU A 27 -15.65 6.03 -0.84
C GLU A 27 -14.59 5.19 -0.08
N LYS A 28 -14.53 3.88 -0.29
CA LYS A 28 -13.61 2.98 0.41
C LYS A 28 -12.20 2.95 -0.17
N LEU A 29 -12.05 3.22 -1.47
CA LEU A 29 -10.77 3.39 -2.16
C LEU A 29 -11.01 4.26 -3.40
N HIS A 30 -10.60 5.52 -3.34
CA HIS A 30 -10.79 6.49 -4.42
C HIS A 30 -9.62 7.46 -4.57
N TRP A 31 -9.46 8.05 -5.75
CA TRP A 31 -8.57 9.19 -5.95
C TRP A 31 -9.10 10.42 -5.19
N VAL A 32 -8.21 11.14 -4.50
CA VAL A 32 -8.47 12.47 -3.93
C VAL A 32 -7.93 13.53 -4.89
N ASP A 33 -6.73 13.31 -5.42
CA ASP A 33 -6.16 14.06 -6.54
C ASP A 33 -5.36 13.10 -7.42
N ARG A 34 -5.95 12.69 -8.55
CA ARG A 34 -5.29 11.78 -9.50
C ARG A 34 -4.00 12.37 -10.06
N ARG A 35 -3.96 13.69 -10.34
CA ARG A 35 -2.81 14.34 -10.97
C ARG A 35 -1.60 14.39 -10.03
N LYS A 36 -1.84 14.47 -8.72
CA LYS A 36 -0.80 14.38 -7.69
C LYS A 36 -0.56 12.94 -7.19
N GLY A 37 -1.23 11.94 -7.73
CA GLY A 37 -1.15 10.55 -7.27
C GLY A 37 -1.72 10.30 -5.86
N VAL A 38 -2.57 11.19 -5.35
CA VAL A 38 -3.13 11.10 -3.99
C VAL A 38 -4.42 10.30 -4.00
N PHE A 39 -4.45 9.20 -3.25
CA PHE A 39 -5.64 8.39 -3.02
C PHE A 39 -5.98 8.25 -1.54
N ARG A 40 -7.27 8.04 -1.24
CA ARG A 40 -7.78 7.72 0.09
C ARG A 40 -8.22 6.27 0.12
N ILE A 41 -7.96 5.60 1.23
CA ILE A 41 -8.51 4.30 1.58
C ILE A 41 -9.19 4.37 2.94
N LEU A 42 -10.37 3.78 3.08
CA LEU A 42 -11.04 3.62 4.37
C LEU A 42 -10.18 2.74 5.29
N TRP A 43 -10.14 3.08 6.58
CA TRP A 43 -9.25 2.46 7.57
C TRP A 43 -9.86 2.31 8.97
N LYS A 44 -11.19 2.47 9.09
CA LYS A 44 -11.98 2.33 10.33
C LYS A 44 -11.57 1.12 11.19
N HIS A 45 -11.64 1.29 12.51
CA HIS A 45 -11.35 0.20 13.46
C HIS A 45 -12.50 -0.81 13.57
N GLN A 46 -12.16 -2.10 13.69
CA GLN A 46 -13.15 -3.20 13.64
C GLN A 46 -14.07 -3.27 14.88
N SER A 47 -13.68 -2.68 16.00
CA SER A 47 -14.51 -2.56 17.21
C SER A 47 -15.41 -1.31 17.22
N SER A 48 -15.39 -0.48 16.18
CA SER A 48 -16.30 0.67 16.09
C SER A 48 -17.74 0.19 15.95
N SER A 49 -18.66 0.75 16.73
CA SER A 49 -20.11 0.52 16.63
C SER A 49 -20.68 0.81 15.24
N HIS A 50 -19.99 1.62 14.44
CA HIS A 50 -20.35 1.98 13.06
C HIS A 50 -19.52 1.23 12.01
N PHE A 51 -18.76 0.19 12.39
CA PHE A 51 -18.07 -0.70 11.45
C PHE A 51 -19.05 -1.67 10.80
N ARG A 52 -19.04 -1.73 9.47
CA ARG A 52 -19.79 -2.73 8.70
C ARG A 52 -18.85 -3.69 7.98
N SER A 53 -19.30 -4.90 7.68
CA SER A 53 -18.50 -5.90 6.95
C SER A 53 -17.94 -5.34 5.64
N GLU A 54 -18.74 -4.55 4.91
CA GLU A 54 -18.36 -3.98 3.64
C GLU A 54 -17.29 -2.88 3.75
N ASP A 55 -17.02 -2.32 4.95
CA ASP A 55 -15.91 -1.37 5.17
C ASP A 55 -14.54 -2.04 4.99
N SER A 56 -14.48 -3.37 5.10
CA SER A 56 -13.27 -4.16 4.90
C SER A 56 -13.01 -4.62 3.45
N GLU A 57 -13.92 -4.31 2.53
CA GLU A 57 -13.99 -4.96 1.21
C GLU A 57 -12.68 -4.81 0.41
N VAL A 58 -12.01 -3.65 0.51
CA VAL A 58 -10.74 -3.39 -0.19
C VAL A 58 -9.64 -4.37 0.27
N TYR A 59 -9.50 -4.57 1.58
CA TYR A 59 -8.48 -5.50 2.11
C TYR A 59 -8.87 -6.95 1.84
N LYS A 60 -10.17 -7.28 1.97
CA LYS A 60 -10.72 -8.60 1.67
C LYS A 60 -10.46 -8.98 0.20
N GLN A 61 -10.72 -8.09 -0.76
CA GLN A 61 -10.44 -8.35 -2.16
C GLN A 61 -8.95 -8.49 -2.46
N TRP A 62 -8.07 -7.71 -1.83
CA TRP A 62 -6.62 -7.95 -1.91
C TRP A 62 -6.23 -9.33 -1.37
N ALA A 63 -6.81 -9.76 -0.23
CA ALA A 63 -6.57 -11.08 0.33
C ALA A 63 -7.10 -12.22 -0.58
N ILE A 64 -8.22 -12.02 -1.28
CA ILE A 64 -8.75 -12.95 -2.30
C ILE A 64 -7.80 -13.04 -3.50
N VAL A 65 -7.35 -11.89 -4.03
CA VAL A 65 -6.37 -11.81 -5.14
C VAL A 65 -5.06 -12.52 -4.80
N LYS A 66 -4.60 -12.45 -3.54
CA LYS A 66 -3.42 -13.19 -3.07
C LYS A 66 -3.70 -14.65 -2.67
N ARG A 67 -4.93 -15.14 -2.78
CA ARG A 67 -5.39 -16.48 -2.32
C ARG A 67 -5.16 -16.72 -0.81
N LEU A 68 -5.17 -15.65 -0.01
CA LEU A 68 -4.95 -15.66 1.44
C LEU A 68 -6.22 -15.41 2.26
N TRP A 69 -7.38 -15.28 1.61
CA TRP A 69 -8.68 -15.14 2.27
C TRP A 69 -9.24 -16.50 2.73
N ASN A 70 -9.74 -16.56 3.96
CA ASN A 70 -10.45 -17.72 4.50
C ASN A 70 -11.71 -17.22 5.23
N PRO A 71 -12.93 -17.45 4.70
CA PRO A 71 -14.17 -16.93 5.29
C PRO A 71 -14.53 -17.59 6.64
N TYR A 72 -13.97 -18.75 6.96
CA TYR A 72 -14.23 -19.47 8.21
C TYR A 72 -13.37 -18.98 9.38
N ASN A 73 -12.35 -18.17 9.11
CA ASN A 73 -11.47 -17.62 10.15
C ASN A 73 -12.04 -16.29 10.69
N LYS A 74 -12.40 -16.26 11.98
CA LYS A 74 -12.92 -15.05 12.67
C LYS A 74 -11.98 -13.83 12.59
N LYS A 75 -10.66 -14.03 12.43
CA LYS A 75 -9.65 -12.97 12.27
C LYS A 75 -9.37 -12.59 10.80
N ALA A 76 -10.11 -13.13 9.82
CA ALA A 76 -9.81 -12.93 8.39
C ALA A 76 -9.78 -11.46 7.95
N HIS A 77 -10.72 -10.63 8.44
CA HIS A 77 -10.78 -9.20 8.14
C HIS A 77 -9.57 -8.45 8.73
N THR A 78 -9.19 -8.75 9.98
CA THR A 78 -8.02 -8.19 10.67
C THR A 78 -6.73 -8.55 9.92
N MET A 79 -6.53 -9.83 9.60
CA MET A 79 -5.38 -10.33 8.85
C MET A 79 -5.32 -9.74 7.44
N ALA A 80 -6.46 -9.52 6.77
CA ALA A 80 -6.51 -8.86 5.47
C ALA A 80 -6.05 -7.38 5.56
N LYS A 81 -6.50 -6.64 6.58
CA LYS A 81 -6.08 -5.25 6.84
C LYS A 81 -4.57 -5.16 7.13
N GLN A 82 -4.05 -6.03 8.00
CA GLN A 82 -2.62 -6.14 8.29
C GLN A 82 -1.78 -6.47 7.05
N ARG A 83 -2.22 -7.44 6.22
CA ARG A 83 -1.54 -7.79 4.96
C ARG A 83 -1.54 -6.65 3.95
N LEU A 84 -2.60 -5.85 3.86
CA LEU A 84 -2.59 -4.66 3.00
C LEU A 84 -1.63 -3.59 3.54
N ARG A 85 -1.64 -3.32 4.86
CA ARG A 85 -0.68 -2.40 5.51
C ARG A 85 0.77 -2.79 5.21
N ALA A 86 1.12 -4.06 5.42
CA ALA A 86 2.46 -4.58 5.20
C ALA A 86 2.86 -4.61 3.71
N ALA A 87 1.89 -4.70 2.79
CA ALA A 87 2.14 -4.59 1.36
C ALA A 87 2.30 -3.12 0.90
N LEU A 88 1.52 -2.18 1.46
CA LEU A 88 1.67 -0.74 1.23
C LEU A 88 3.03 -0.24 1.72
N LEU A 89 3.46 -0.65 2.93
CA LEU A 89 4.76 -0.26 3.52
C LEU A 89 5.98 -0.71 2.69
N LYS A 90 5.81 -1.70 1.80
CA LYS A 90 6.87 -2.21 0.92
C LYS A 90 6.97 -1.48 -0.43
N LEU A 91 6.07 -0.55 -0.72
CA LEU A 91 6.07 0.23 -1.96
C LEU A 91 6.97 1.47 -1.81
N LYS A 92 8.16 1.45 -2.43
CA LYS A 92 9.14 2.55 -2.32
C LYS A 92 8.63 3.92 -2.80
N HIS A 93 7.66 3.93 -3.70
CA HIS A 93 7.05 5.11 -4.33
C HIS A 93 5.61 5.37 -3.85
N VAL A 94 5.23 4.87 -2.66
CA VAL A 94 3.92 5.18 -2.05
C VAL A 94 4.11 5.51 -0.57
N ARG A 95 3.83 6.76 -0.21
CA ARG A 95 4.00 7.28 1.15
C ARG A 95 2.67 7.72 1.77
N CYS A 96 2.45 7.41 3.04
CA CYS A 96 1.25 7.80 3.77
C CYS A 96 1.34 9.28 4.17
N ILE A 97 0.44 10.12 3.67
CA ILE A 97 0.45 11.57 3.90
C ILE A 97 -0.53 12.04 4.98
N ARG A 98 -1.59 11.27 5.28
CA ARG A 98 -2.53 11.58 6.38
C ARG A 98 -3.09 10.32 7.02
N ARG A 99 -3.22 10.37 8.35
CA ARG A 99 -3.77 9.29 9.19
C ARG A 99 -4.94 9.84 10.01
N ASP A 100 -6.11 9.24 9.84
CA ASP A 100 -7.36 9.61 10.52
C ASP A 100 -7.92 8.38 11.27
N SER A 101 -8.92 8.52 12.15
CA SER A 101 -9.56 7.35 12.77
C SER A 101 -10.32 6.46 11.76
N GLN A 102 -10.86 7.09 10.71
CA GLN A 102 -11.73 6.45 9.70
C GLN A 102 -11.01 6.12 8.39
N TYR A 103 -9.93 6.83 8.02
CA TYR A 103 -9.26 6.64 6.72
C TYR A 103 -7.72 6.83 6.79
N ARG A 104 -7.06 6.49 5.69
CA ARG A 104 -5.65 6.82 5.39
C ARG A 104 -5.59 7.47 4.02
N GLU A 105 -4.71 8.45 3.86
CA GLU A 105 -4.36 8.99 2.54
C GLU A 105 -2.91 8.67 2.23
N TYR A 106 -2.68 8.30 0.97
CA TYR A 106 -1.39 7.93 0.43
C TYR A 106 -1.14 8.73 -0.84
N GLN A 107 0.10 9.17 -1.02
CA GLN A 107 0.56 9.73 -2.28
C GLN A 107 1.47 8.72 -2.97
N ILE A 108 1.19 8.47 -4.25
CA ILE A 108 2.10 7.81 -5.17
C ILE A 108 3.08 8.88 -5.68
N ASP A 109 4.37 8.57 -5.63
CA ASP A 109 5.42 9.44 -6.16
C ASP A 109 5.46 9.29 -7.70
N ILE A 110 4.53 9.95 -8.39
CA ILE A 110 4.50 10.03 -9.86
C ILE A 110 5.70 10.87 -10.31
N SER A 111 6.78 10.21 -10.75
CA SER A 111 7.88 10.91 -11.41
C SER A 111 7.38 11.50 -12.74
N PRO A 112 7.73 12.75 -13.09
CA PRO A 112 7.40 13.32 -14.40
C PRO A 112 7.89 12.48 -15.58
N ASP A 113 9.02 11.76 -15.43
CA ASP A 113 9.62 10.92 -16.48
C ASP A 113 8.79 9.70 -16.89
N GLU A 114 7.84 9.22 -16.07
CA GLU A 114 6.94 8.14 -16.49
C GLU A 114 5.78 8.63 -17.39
N THR A 115 5.68 9.95 -17.65
CA THR A 115 4.74 10.47 -18.64
C THR A 115 5.37 10.54 -20.03
N TYR A 116 4.77 9.82 -20.99
CA TYR A 116 5.11 9.77 -22.42
C TYR A 116 6.36 9.00 -22.86
N ALA A 117 6.74 7.94 -22.12
CA ALA A 117 7.63 6.88 -22.61
C ALA A 117 7.01 5.98 -23.72
N THR A 118 6.22 6.56 -24.64
CA THR A 118 6.02 6.01 -25.99
C THR A 118 7.33 6.16 -26.74
N HIS A 119 8.25 5.22 -26.54
CA HIS A 119 9.48 5.13 -27.31
C HIS A 119 9.14 4.91 -28.80
N PRO A 120 9.43 5.85 -29.72
CA PRO A 120 9.74 5.44 -31.09
C PRO A 120 10.98 4.53 -31.03
N PRO A 121 11.07 3.48 -31.87
CA PRO A 121 12.27 2.63 -31.93
C PRO A 121 13.40 3.39 -32.64
N THR A 122 14.07 4.29 -31.93
CA THR A 122 15.28 4.98 -32.39
C THR A 122 16.49 4.08 -32.17
N ASP A 123 16.85 3.37 -33.23
CA ASP A 123 18.07 2.57 -33.33
C ASP A 123 19.32 3.49 -33.38
N ASN A 124 20.38 3.10 -32.68
CA ASN A 124 21.71 3.74 -32.55
C ASN A 124 21.76 5.19 -31.99
N PHE A 125 22.54 5.42 -30.91
CA PHE A 125 23.93 5.90 -30.99
C PHE A 125 24.53 6.18 -29.60
N ASP A 126 25.87 6.23 -29.51
CA ASP A 126 26.62 6.61 -28.30
C ASP A 126 26.22 7.98 -27.74
N THR A 127 25.90 8.06 -26.45
CA THR A 127 25.95 9.31 -25.66
C THR A 127 26.16 9.00 -24.16
N PRO A 128 27.21 9.55 -23.50
CA PRO A 128 27.41 9.36 -22.06
C PRO A 128 26.39 10.14 -21.21
N TRP A 129 25.89 9.52 -20.13
CA TRP A 129 24.94 10.14 -19.21
C TRP A 129 25.57 11.30 -18.40
N PRO A 130 24.90 12.47 -18.31
CA PRO A 130 25.31 13.53 -17.40
C PRO A 130 24.86 13.22 -15.96
N TYR A 131 25.82 13.11 -15.03
CA TYR A 131 25.53 12.91 -13.61
C TYR A 131 24.97 14.20 -12.96
N PRO A 132 23.88 14.14 -12.16
CA PRO A 132 23.43 15.27 -11.36
C PRO A 132 24.34 15.49 -10.13
N PRO A 133 24.53 16.74 -9.68
CA PRO A 133 25.45 17.06 -8.57
C PRO A 133 24.87 16.75 -7.18
N ASN A 134 25.75 16.32 -6.28
CA ASN A 134 25.45 16.06 -4.87
C ASN A 134 25.29 17.36 -4.05
N ARG A 135 24.35 17.40 -3.10
CA ARG A 135 24.24 18.49 -2.09
C ARG A 135 23.72 17.97 -0.75
N GLN A 136 24.25 18.52 0.34
CA GLN A 136 24.18 17.94 1.69
C GLN A 136 23.08 18.52 2.60
N SER A 137 22.91 17.84 3.75
CA SER A 137 21.98 18.07 4.86
C SER A 137 21.90 19.50 5.42
N SER A 138 20.71 19.84 5.94
CA SER A 138 20.49 20.76 7.07
C SER A 138 19.40 20.17 7.99
N ASN A 139 19.47 20.44 9.30
CA ASN A 139 18.77 19.68 10.34
C ASN A 139 17.85 20.56 11.23
N GLU A 140 17.06 19.90 12.10
CA GLU A 140 16.27 20.47 13.24
C GLU A 140 15.05 21.37 12.84
N THR A 141 13.91 21.48 13.54
CA THR A 141 13.26 20.79 14.70
C THR A 141 11.71 21.09 14.63
N ASP A 142 10.75 20.76 15.53
CA ASP A 142 10.71 20.16 16.89
C ASP A 142 9.34 19.47 17.22
N GLU A 143 9.18 19.04 18.48
CA GLU A 143 7.96 18.78 19.29
C GLU A 143 6.59 18.39 18.66
N SER A 144 6.06 17.24 19.10
CA SER A 144 4.67 17.12 19.61
C SER A 144 4.40 15.74 20.24
N ASN A 145 4.77 15.56 21.51
CA ASN A 145 4.61 14.29 22.25
C ASN A 145 3.17 14.05 22.75
N GLN A 146 2.25 13.69 21.86
CA GLN A 146 0.92 13.16 22.26
C GLN A 146 0.30 12.12 21.31
N SER A 147 1.13 11.50 20.46
CA SER A 147 0.70 10.50 19.45
C SER A 147 1.18 9.07 19.75
N VAL A 148 1.90 8.88 20.87
CA VAL A 148 2.73 7.68 21.11
C VAL A 148 1.89 6.46 21.50
N ASP A 149 0.92 6.61 22.40
CA ASP A 149 0.12 5.48 22.92
C ASP A 149 -0.72 4.81 21.82
N TYR A 150 -1.31 5.61 20.93
CA TYR A 150 -2.05 5.11 19.76
C TYR A 150 -1.16 4.42 18.71
N LEU A 151 0.14 4.76 18.67
CA LEU A 151 1.10 4.02 17.86
C LEU A 151 1.48 2.69 18.52
N TYR A 152 1.54 2.63 19.86
CA TYR A 152 1.94 1.43 20.59
C TYR A 152 0.93 0.28 20.43
N GLU A 153 -0.38 0.53 20.59
CA GLU A 153 -1.44 -0.48 20.38
C GLU A 153 -1.46 -1.04 18.94
N ASP A 154 -1.40 -0.15 17.93
CA ASP A 154 -1.36 -0.48 16.49
C ASP A 154 -0.01 -1.10 16.04
N TYR A 155 0.96 -1.21 16.96
CA TYR A 155 2.27 -1.87 16.79
C TYR A 155 2.35 -3.20 17.56
N LEU A 156 1.79 -3.27 18.78
CA LEU A 156 1.65 -4.51 19.58
C LEU A 156 0.77 -5.56 18.89
N GLU A 157 -0.35 -5.16 18.26
CA GLU A 157 -1.14 -6.06 17.40
C GLU A 157 -0.35 -6.55 16.16
N SER A 158 0.80 -5.95 15.86
CA SER A 158 1.58 -6.21 14.64
C SER A 158 2.81 -7.10 14.86
N ASP A 159 3.64 -6.88 15.88
CA ASP A 159 4.95 -7.55 15.98
C ASP A 159 4.84 -9.05 16.32
N GLU A 160 4.02 -9.46 17.31
CA GLU A 160 3.78 -10.88 17.60
C GLU A 160 3.26 -11.65 16.38
N PHE A 161 2.47 -10.97 15.53
CA PHE A 161 1.86 -11.61 14.37
C PHE A 161 2.75 -11.59 13.12
N ILE A 162 3.51 -10.51 12.91
CA ILE A 162 4.45 -10.38 11.79
C ILE A 162 5.63 -11.34 11.97
N ASP A 163 6.26 -11.38 13.15
CA ASP A 163 7.41 -12.26 13.36
C ASP A 163 7.00 -13.74 13.27
N LYS A 164 5.85 -14.10 13.85
CA LYS A 164 5.27 -15.44 13.70
C LYS A 164 4.90 -15.77 12.24
N PHE A 165 4.30 -14.84 11.50
CA PHE A 165 3.95 -15.06 10.09
C PHE A 165 5.19 -15.18 9.19
N LEU A 166 6.26 -14.43 9.46
CA LEU A 166 7.52 -14.54 8.73
C LEU A 166 8.24 -15.87 9.03
N ARG A 167 8.38 -16.23 10.31
CA ARG A 167 9.01 -17.50 10.72
C ARG A 167 8.26 -18.73 10.18
N SER A 168 6.92 -18.71 10.17
CA SER A 168 6.12 -19.80 9.59
C SER A 168 6.09 -19.87 8.06
N ASN A 169 6.71 -18.92 7.33
CA ASN A 169 6.82 -18.94 5.86
C ASN A 169 8.28 -19.04 5.37
N LEU A 170 9.24 -19.36 6.25
CA LEU A 170 10.67 -19.55 5.95
C LEU A 170 11.17 -20.97 6.28
N SER A 171 10.25 -21.94 6.32
CA SER A 171 10.55 -23.37 6.54
C SER A 171 10.04 -24.21 5.37
N LEU A 172 10.70 -24.06 4.21
CA LEU A 172 10.66 -24.93 3.03
C LEU A 172 11.93 -24.70 2.20
#